data_AF-A0A355U389-F1
#
_entry.id   AF-A0A355U389-F1
#
_cell.length_a   1.000
_cell.length_b   1.000
_cell.length_c   1.000
_cell.angle_alpha   90.00
_cell.angle_beta   90.00
_cell.angle_gamma   90.00
#
_symmetry.space_group_name_H-M   'P 1'
#
loop_
_entity.id
_entity.type
_entity.pdbx_description
1 polymer ?
#
loop_
_entity_poly.entity_id
_entity_poly.type
_entity_poly.pdbx_seq_one_letter_code
_entity_poly.pdbx_strand_id
1 'polypeptide(L)'
;MENNYYRITAYHPEKDISIIMDSFGHFEKKWQFSADLIKKGFKILEVSDDSQFTEGNIPLLVAPSDKYILRAYKTGKPTIENGKVEINGKFYTSNN
;
A
#
# COMPACT_ATOMS: atom_id res chain seq x y z
N MET A 1 -13.75 0.71 17.08
CA MET A 1 -12.65 -0.25 16.92
C MET A 1 -11.71 0.40 15.94
N GLU A 2 -10.49 0.72 16.35
CA GLU A 2 -9.52 1.38 15.48
C GLU A 2 -9.16 0.41 14.35
N ASN A 3 -9.68 0.68 13.14
CA ASN A 3 -9.30 -0.05 11.95
C ASN A 3 -7.87 0.38 11.61
N ASN A 4 -6.88 -0.33 12.15
CA ASN A 4 -5.47 -0.15 11.81
C ASN A 4 -5.17 -0.76 10.43
N TYR A 5 -5.95 -0.35 9.44
CA TYR A 5 -5.80 -0.74 8.06
C TYR A 5 -4.94 0.30 7.36
N TYR A 6 -3.80 -0.13 6.84
CA TYR A 6 -2.89 0.72 6.11
C TYR A 6 -2.58 0.08 4.77
N ARG A 7 -2.78 0.84 3.70
CA ARG A 7 -2.31 0.51 2.36
C ARG A 7 -1.06 1.34 2.08
N ILE A 8 0.00 0.68 1.64
CA ILE A 8 1.24 1.33 1.26
C ILE A 8 1.60 0.96 -0.17
N THR A 9 1.95 1.97 -0.94
CA THR A 9 2.52 1.82 -2.27
C THR A 9 3.99 2.18 -2.19
N ALA A 10 4.83 1.24 -2.59
CA ALA A 10 6.27 1.41 -2.55
C ALA A 10 6.93 0.97 -3.85
N TYR A 11 8.08 1.55 -4.17
CA TYR A 11 8.84 1.28 -5.38
C TYR A 11 10.30 1.01 -5.06
N HIS A 12 10.82 -0.10 -5.55
CA HIS A 12 12.19 -0.54 -5.40
C HIS A 12 13.01 -0.04 -6.61
N PRO A 13 13.87 0.98 -6.44
CA PRO A 13 14.64 1.53 -7.56
C PRO A 13 15.69 0.55 -8.11
N GLU A 14 16.31 -0.27 -7.24
CA GLU A 14 17.33 -1.22 -7.71
C GLU A 14 16.76 -2.37 -8.55
N LYS A 15 15.56 -2.85 -8.20
CA LYS A 15 14.89 -3.93 -8.95
C LYS A 15 13.95 -3.41 -10.03
N ASP A 16 13.69 -2.09 -10.03
CA ASP A 16 12.65 -1.44 -10.84
C ASP A 16 11.29 -2.13 -10.63
N ILE A 17 10.82 -2.23 -9.39
CA ILE A 17 9.55 -2.92 -9.06
C ILE A 17 8.71 -2.05 -8.14
N SER A 18 7.44 -1.86 -8.48
CA SER A 18 6.42 -1.29 -7.59
C SER A 18 5.55 -2.35 -6.95
N ILE A 19 5.12 -2.09 -5.73
CA ILE A 19 4.26 -2.97 -4.94
C ILE A 19 3.18 -2.17 -4.21
N ILE A 20 2.01 -2.80 -4.06
CA ILE A 20 0.94 -2.37 -3.14
C ILE A 20 0.85 -3.43 -2.06
N MET A 21 0.97 -3.02 -0.81
CA MET A 21 0.80 -3.89 0.34
C MET A 21 -0.23 -3.34 1.30
N ASP A 22 -1.02 -4.23 1.87
CA ASP A 22 -2.01 -3.91 2.90
C ASP A 22 -1.59 -4.52 4.22
N SER A 23 -1.68 -3.76 5.30
CA SER A 23 -1.56 -4.23 6.67
C SER A 23 -2.88 -3.96 7.36
N PHE A 24 -3.46 -4.97 8.01
CA PHE A 24 -4.69 -4.77 8.78
C PHE A 24 -4.53 -5.30 10.20
N GLY A 25 -4.37 -4.40 11.17
CA GLY A 25 -4.19 -4.73 12.59
C GLY A 25 -2.76 -5.06 13.00
N HIS A 26 -1.82 -5.24 12.05
CA HIS A 26 -0.44 -5.63 12.35
C HIS A 26 0.43 -4.46 12.84
N PHE A 27 0.33 -3.31 12.19
CA PHE A 27 1.06 -2.10 12.59
C PHE A 27 0.14 -1.18 13.38
N GLU A 28 0.64 -0.60 14.47
CA GLU A 28 -0.08 0.44 15.21
C GLU A 28 -0.03 1.79 14.48
N LYS A 29 1.01 2.02 13.67
CA LYS A 29 1.25 3.31 13.02
C LYS A 29 1.72 3.15 11.58
N LYS A 30 1.20 3.99 10.68
CA LYS A 30 1.62 4.09 9.26
C LYS A 30 3.13 4.13 9.08
N TRP A 31 3.84 4.88 9.93
CA TRP A 31 5.30 5.06 9.80
C TRP A 31 6.12 3.80 10.13
N GLN A 32 5.62 2.91 10.99
CA GLN A 32 6.30 1.64 11.28
C GLN A 32 6.34 0.77 10.02
N PHE A 33 5.22 0.74 9.29
CA PHE A 33 5.11 0.03 8.02
C PHE A 33 6.03 0.64 6.97
N SER A 34 6.04 1.97 6.84
CA SER A 34 6.95 2.69 5.95
C SER A 34 8.42 2.39 6.25
N ALA A 35 8.82 2.39 7.53
CA ALA A 35 10.20 2.16 7.93
C ALA A 35 10.69 0.73 7.60
N ASP A 36 9.82 -0.29 7.74
CA ASP A 36 10.16 -1.67 7.42
C ASP A 36 10.45 -1.86 5.92
N LEU A 37 9.61 -1.26 5.06
CA LEU A 37 9.80 -1.28 3.61
C LEU A 37 11.03 -0.48 3.18
N ILE A 38 11.30 0.68 3.80
CA ILE A 38 12.51 1.46 3.53
C ILE A 38 13.77 0.66 3.87
N LYS A 39 13.78 -0.06 5.00
CA LYS A 39 14.89 -0.95 5.37
C LYS A 39 15.12 -2.07 4.34
N LYS A 40 14.07 -2.51 3.65
CA LYS A 40 14.16 -3.52 2.58
C LYS A 40 14.58 -2.94 1.22
N GLY A 41 14.83 -1.63 1.12
CA GLY A 41 15.25 -0.96 -0.12
C GLY A 41 14.09 -0.38 -0.94
N PHE A 42 12.87 -0.37 -0.41
CA PHE A 42 11.73 0.23 -1.09
C PHE A 42 11.59 1.72 -0.75
N LYS A 43 11.33 2.54 -1.76
CA LYS A 43 10.91 3.94 -1.58
C LYS A 43 9.40 3.98 -1.43
N ILE A 44 8.93 4.53 -0.32
CA ILE A 44 7.49 4.75 -0.11
C ILE A 44 7.05 5.88 -1.04
N LEU A 45 6.01 5.61 -1.81
CA LEU A 45 5.40 6.59 -2.71
C LEU A 45 4.13 7.15 -2.10
N GLU A 46 3.30 6.28 -1.53
CA GLU A 46 2.04 6.67 -0.92
C GLU A 46 1.69 5.74 0.24
N VAL A 47 1.07 6.29 1.28
CA VAL A 47 0.53 5.53 2.40
C VAL A 47 -0.82 6.12 2.80
N SER A 48 -1.84 5.27 2.84
CA SER A 48 -3.24 5.65 3.08
C SER A 48 -3.85 4.70 4.12
N ASP A 49 -4.77 5.20 4.95
CA ASP A 49 -5.57 4.37 5.86
C ASP A 49 -6.93 4.05 5.24
N ASP A 50 -7.70 3.12 5.83
CA ASP A 50 -9.04 2.75 5.35
C ASP A 50 -9.99 3.93 5.13
N SER A 51 -9.78 5.03 5.85
CA SER A 51 -10.60 6.23 5.74
C SER A 51 -10.15 7.16 4.59
N GLN A 52 -8.88 7.07 4.18
CA GLN A 52 -8.23 7.95 3.20
C GLN A 52 -8.14 7.32 1.79
N PHE A 53 -8.66 6.12 1.55
CA PHE A 53 -8.74 5.55 0.20
C PHE A 53 -10.07 4.88 -0.07
N THR A 54 -10.44 4.80 -1.34
CA THR A 54 -11.65 4.10 -1.80
C THR A 54 -11.35 2.67 -2.22
N GLU A 55 -12.36 1.82 -2.07
CA GLU A 55 -12.40 0.48 -2.64
C GLU A 55 -12.46 0.59 -4.16
N GLY A 56 -11.28 0.70 -4.80
CA GLY A 56 -11.15 0.59 -6.25
C GLY A 56 -11.29 -0.86 -6.71
N ASN A 57 -10.23 -1.41 -7.29
CA ASN A 57 -10.16 -2.82 -7.73
C ASN A 57 -9.42 -3.73 -6.72
N ILE A 58 -9.26 -3.24 -5.49
CA ILE A 58 -8.55 -3.91 -4.41
C ILE A 58 -9.47 -3.97 -3.19
N PRO A 59 -10.15 -5.11 -2.94
CA PRO A 59 -11.12 -5.22 -1.84
C PRO A 59 -10.45 -5.05 -0.49
N LEU A 60 -11.13 -4.46 0.49
CA LEU A 60 -10.63 -4.39 1.87
C LEU A 60 -10.51 -5.79 2.47
N LEU A 61 -9.56 -5.96 3.40
CA LEU A 61 -9.50 -7.16 4.23
C LEU A 61 -10.59 -7.07 5.28
N VAL A 62 -11.41 -8.12 5.37
CA VAL A 62 -12.55 -8.19 6.30
C VAL A 62 -12.10 -8.61 7.70
N ALA A 63 -10.92 -9.25 7.84
CA ALA A 63 -10.41 -9.75 9.10
C ALA A 63 -8.97 -9.25 9.38
N PRO A 64 -8.68 -8.75 10.60
CA PRO A 64 -7.34 -8.35 10.98
C PRO A 64 -6.39 -9.54 10.89
N SER A 65 -5.15 -9.28 10.49
CA SER A 65 -4.12 -10.30 10.31
C SER A 65 -2.81 -9.80 10.86
N ASP A 66 -2.08 -10.69 11.54
CA ASP A 66 -0.70 -10.45 11.99
C ASP A 66 0.33 -10.38 10.85
N LYS A 67 -0.11 -10.23 9.59
CA LYS A 67 0.74 -10.19 8.41
C LYS A 67 0.28 -9.07 7.48
N TYR A 68 1.23 -8.46 6.79
CA TYR A 68 0.95 -7.57 5.67
C TYR A 68 0.92 -8.36 4.36
N ILE A 69 -0.06 -8.08 3.51
CA ILE A 69 -0.37 -8.87 2.31
C ILE A 69 0.00 -8.07 1.07
N LEU A 70 0.72 -8.70 0.16
CA LEU A 70 0.99 -8.15 -1.17
C LEU A 70 -0.29 -8.19 -2.01
N ARG A 71 -0.82 -7.03 -2.38
CA ARG A 71 -2.04 -6.92 -3.20
C ARG A 71 -1.74 -6.86 -4.68
N ALA A 72 -0.66 -6.19 -5.03
CA ALA A 72 -0.25 -5.99 -6.41
C ALA A 72 1.27 -5.77 -6.46
N TYR A 73 1.87 -6.18 -7.57
CA TYR A 73 3.23 -5.84 -7.92
C TYR A 73 3.34 -5.62 -9.42
N LYS A 74 4.25 -4.75 -9.85
CA LYS A 74 4.52 -4.41 -11.24
C LYS A 74 6.00 -4.13 -11.41
N THR A 75 6.56 -4.53 -12.54
CA THR A 75 7.91 -4.08 -12.96
C THR A 75 7.81 -2.69 -13.59
N GLY A 76 8.67 -1.79 -13.18
CA GLY A 76 8.62 -0.36 -13.49
C GLY A 76 7.99 0.47 -12.38
N LYS A 77 7.80 1.75 -12.69
CA LYS A 77 7.12 2.71 -11.81
C LYS A 77 5.60 2.46 -11.78
N PRO A 78 4.95 2.78 -10.65
CA PRO A 78 3.50 2.70 -10.58
C PRO A 78 2.89 3.91 -11.27
N THR A 79 1.68 3.76 -11.78
CA THR A 79 0.95 4.88 -12.36
C THR A 79 0.22 5.58 -11.23
N ILE A 80 0.59 6.81 -10.91
CA ILE A 80 -0.07 7.64 -9.90
C ILE A 80 -0.59 8.87 -10.62
N GLU A 81 -1.90 8.94 -10.83
CA GLU A 81 -2.55 10.06 -11.52
C GLU A 81 -3.73 10.55 -10.69
N ASN A 82 -3.68 11.82 -10.27
CA ASN A 82 -4.79 12.49 -9.57
C ASN A 82 -5.29 11.74 -8.32
N GLY A 83 -4.37 11.18 -7.51
CA GLY A 83 -4.69 10.35 -6.34
C GLY A 83 -5.07 8.90 -6.66
N LYS A 84 -5.22 8.52 -7.94
CA LYS A 84 -5.40 7.13 -8.35
C LYS A 84 -4.04 6.46 -8.51
N VAL A 85 -3.79 5.42 -7.71
CA VAL A 85 -2.62 4.56 -7.83
C VAL A 85 -3.02 3.28 -8.55
N GLU A 86 -2.29 2.93 -9.61
CA GLU A 86 -2.50 1.74 -10.42
C GLU A 86 -1.20 0.94 -10.62
N ILE A 87 -1.25 -0.34 -10.24
CA ILE A 87 -0.18 -1.32 -10.35
C ILE A 87 -0.77 -2.61 -10.93
N ASN A 88 -0.33 -3.00 -12.11
CA ASN A 88 -0.68 -4.28 -12.75
C ASN A 88 -2.21 -4.54 -12.85
N GLY A 89 -2.99 -3.52 -13.23
CA GLY A 89 -4.45 -3.59 -13.32
C GLY A 89 -5.20 -3.51 -11.98
N LYS A 90 -4.47 -3.49 -10.86
CA LYS A 90 -5.02 -3.18 -9.53
C LYS A 90 -4.86 -1.70 -9.26
N PHE A 91 -5.97 -1.03 -8.97
CA PHE A 91 -5.96 0.38 -8.63
C PHE A 91 -6.81 0.69 -7.40
N TYR A 92 -6.45 1.78 -6.73
CA TYR A 92 -7.26 2.41 -5.70
C TYR A 92 -7.12 3.92 -5.84
N THR A 93 -8.08 4.67 -5.32
CA THR A 93 -7.99 6.14 -5.27
C THR A 93 -7.79 6.56 -3.84
N SER A 94 -6.65 7.21 -3.56
CA SER A 94 -6.39 7.91 -2.31
C SER A 94 -7.06 9.28 -2.38
N ASN A 95 -7.85 9.61 -1.34
CA ASN A 95 -8.49 10.90 -1.15
C ASN A 95 -7.66 11.80 -0.21
N ASN A 96 -6.33 11.69 -0.27
CA ASN A 96 -5.43 12.53 0.54
C ASN A 96 -5.43 13.98 0.07
#